data_AF-A0A6C0FH68-F1
#
_entry.id   AF-A0A6C0FH68-F1
#
_cell.length_a   1.000
_cell.length_b   1.000
_cell.length_c   1.000
_cell.angle_alpha   90.00
_cell.angle_beta   90.00
_cell.angle_gamma   90.00
#
_symmetry.space_group_name_H-M   'P 1'
#
loop_
_entity.id
_entity.type
_entity.pdbx_description
1 polymer ?
#
loop_
_entity_poly.entity_id
_entity_poly.type
_entity_poly.pdbx_seq_one_letter_code
_entity_poly.pdbx_strand_id
1 'polypeptide(L)'
;MRLPDDDEIYDVDQTYLGPPGYYIGRMRYRMIAVTPVVILLGLALLVKTGVGFTLLSVALTVLISLRLSQWIVDKTTHERPISVLVTTFWHELTAARMPVRGLHGRHTTALRRRTTSIEADHALPAGRRRRWRSYANRRSAAHQGE
;
A
#
# COMPACT_ATOMS: atom_id res chain seq x y z
N MET A 1 26.15 9.19 5.21
CA MET A 1 24.99 9.23 6.12
C MET A 1 23.74 9.20 5.26
N ARG A 2 22.86 8.22 5.47
CA ARG A 2 21.56 8.15 4.78
C ARG A 2 20.57 8.93 5.65
N LEU A 3 19.83 9.85 5.05
CA LEU A 3 18.77 10.55 5.78
C LEU A 3 17.70 9.50 6.15
N PRO A 4 17.21 9.44 7.40
CA PRO A 4 16.12 8.56 7.78
C PRO A 4 14.94 8.81 6.85
N ASP A 5 14.33 7.73 6.35
CA ASP A 5 13.07 7.84 5.62
C ASP A 5 11.99 8.36 6.58
N ASP A 6 11.03 9.14 6.10
CA ASP A 6 9.99 9.71 6.97
C ASP A 6 9.26 8.60 7.75
N ASP A 7 9.13 7.42 7.14
CA ASP A 7 8.59 6.20 7.76
C ASP A 7 9.36 5.72 9.00
N GLU A 8 10.68 5.82 9.01
CA GLU A 8 11.53 5.35 10.13
C GLU A 8 11.32 6.22 11.37
N ILE A 9 11.06 7.52 11.17
CA ILE A 9 10.74 8.46 12.24
C ILE A 9 9.39 8.11 12.87
N TYR A 10 8.40 7.73 12.06
CA TYR A 10 7.07 7.35 12.57
C TYR A 10 7.00 5.93 13.15
N ASP A 11 7.96 5.04 12.84
CA ASP A 11 7.95 3.66 13.34
C ASP A 11 8.33 3.54 14.82
N VAL A 12 9.05 4.54 15.36
CA VAL A 12 9.42 4.63 16.78
C VAL A 12 8.18 4.63 17.69
N ASP A 13 7.12 5.33 17.29
CA ASP A 13 5.90 5.48 18.07
C ASP A 13 4.93 4.29 17.89
N GLN A 14 5.20 3.40 16.93
CA GLN A 14 4.37 2.23 16.67
C GLN A 14 4.75 1.01 17.49
N THR A 15 5.86 1.07 18.22
CA THR A 15 6.36 -0.06 19.00
C THR A 15 5.70 -0.10 20.37
N TYR A 16 4.88 -1.12 20.61
CA TYR A 16 4.39 -1.49 21.92
C TYR A 16 5.53 -2.00 22.79
N LEU A 17 5.79 -1.28 23.87
CA LEU A 17 6.84 -1.60 24.85
C LEU A 17 6.35 -2.52 25.98
N GLY A 18 5.06 -2.86 26.00
CA GLY A 18 4.46 -3.58 27.11
C GLY A 18 3.99 -2.67 28.25
N PRO A 19 3.42 -3.25 29.32
CA PRO A 19 3.12 -2.54 30.56
C PRO A 19 4.39 -1.95 31.18
N PRO A 20 4.30 -0.87 31.96
CA PRO A 20 5.47 -0.30 32.63
C PRO A 20 6.17 -1.37 33.48
N GLY A 21 7.47 -1.57 33.22
CA GLY A 21 8.31 -2.56 33.91
C GLY A 21 8.45 -3.92 33.21
N TYR A 22 7.72 -4.18 32.13
CA TYR A 22 7.78 -5.46 31.41
C TYR A 22 7.90 -5.26 29.89
N TYR A 23 9.11 -5.41 29.36
CA TYR A 23 9.37 -5.40 27.92
C TYR A 23 9.39 -6.81 27.36
N ILE A 24 8.40 -7.15 26.52
CA ILE A 24 8.23 -8.51 25.93
C ILE A 24 8.91 -8.59 24.55
N GLY A 25 9.70 -7.58 24.17
CA GLY A 25 10.30 -7.45 22.85
C GLY A 25 9.62 -6.38 21.99
N ARG A 26 10.10 -6.21 20.75
CA ARG A 26 9.51 -5.26 19.81
C ARG A 26 8.22 -5.85 19.23
N MET A 27 7.07 -5.39 19.70
CA MET A 27 5.78 -5.71 19.10
C MET A 27 5.17 -4.41 18.57
N ARG A 28 4.64 -4.37 17.35
CA ARG A 28 3.96 -3.15 16.86
C ARG A 28 2.53 -3.12 17.41
N TYR A 29 2.01 -1.95 17.80
CA TYR A 29 0.62 -1.80 18.28
C TYR A 29 -0.41 -2.41 17.31
N ARG A 30 -0.14 -2.28 16.00
CA ARG A 30 -0.96 -2.88 14.93
C ARG A 30 -1.06 -4.39 15.03
N MET A 31 -0.01 -5.09 15.48
CA MET A 31 -0.07 -6.54 15.64
C MET A 31 -1.07 -6.97 16.72
N ILE A 32 -1.28 -6.17 17.76
CA ILE A 32 -2.26 -6.48 18.82
C ILE A 32 -3.68 -6.50 18.25
N ALA A 33 -3.99 -5.60 17.31
CA ALA A 33 -5.29 -5.54 16.65
C ALA A 33 -5.43 -6.57 15.51
N VAL A 34 -4.40 -6.73 14.67
CA VAL A 34 -4.47 -7.60 13.47
C VAL A 34 -4.47 -9.08 13.83
N THR A 35 -3.62 -9.50 14.78
CA THR A 35 -3.44 -10.92 15.13
C THR A 35 -4.74 -11.63 15.53
N PRO A 36 -5.56 -11.11 16.48
CA PRO A 36 -6.80 -11.79 16.85
C PRO A 36 -7.78 -11.92 15.69
N VAL A 37 -7.87 -10.91 14.82
CA VAL A 37 -8.74 -10.95 13.63
C VAL A 37 -8.30 -12.06 12.67
N VAL A 38 -7.00 -12.15 12.39
CA VAL A 38 -6.47 -13.18 11.49
C VAL A 38 -6.63 -14.59 12.09
N ILE A 39 -6.42 -14.75 13.40
CA ILE A 39 -6.65 -16.03 14.09
C ILE A 39 -8.13 -16.43 13.98
N LEU A 40 -9.07 -15.53 14.25
CA LEU A 40 -10.49 -15.82 14.15
C LEU A 40 -10.91 -16.21 12.73
N LEU A 41 -10.37 -15.53 11.71
CA LEU A 41 -10.55 -15.91 10.31
C LEU A 41 -9.97 -17.30 10.01
N GLY A 42 -8.77 -17.61 10.50
CA GLY A 42 -8.14 -18.92 10.36
C GLY A 42 -8.97 -20.03 11.00
N LEU A 43 -9.49 -19.81 12.21
CA LEU A 43 -10.36 -20.76 12.90
C LEU A 43 -11.70 -20.94 12.17
N ALA A 44 -12.31 -19.87 11.67
CA ALA A 44 -13.54 -19.96 10.88
C ALA A 44 -13.31 -20.76 9.58
N LEU A 45 -12.15 -20.58 8.93
CA LEU A 45 -11.75 -21.38 7.78
C LEU A 45 -11.54 -22.85 8.15
N LEU A 46 -10.93 -23.13 9.30
CA LEU A 46 -10.74 -24.49 9.80
C LEU A 46 -12.07 -25.22 10.03
N VAL A 47 -13.06 -24.53 10.61
CA VAL A 47 -14.44 -25.06 10.77
C VAL A 47 -15.08 -25.31 9.40
N LYS A 48 -14.90 -24.39 8.44
CA LYS A 48 -15.53 -24.50 7.11
C LYS A 48 -14.93 -25.61 6.25
N THR A 49 -13.63 -25.89 6.36
CA THR A 49 -12.97 -26.95 5.59
C THR A 49 -13.27 -28.35 6.11
N GLY A 50 -13.91 -28.47 7.29
CA GLY A 50 -14.24 -29.77 7.89
C GLY A 50 -13.01 -30.52 8.41
N VAL A 51 -11.86 -29.84 8.52
CA VAL A 51 -10.66 -30.41 9.15
C VAL A 51 -10.97 -30.61 10.63
N GLY A 52 -10.73 -31.82 11.14
CA GLY A 52 -11.01 -32.15 12.53
C GLY A 52 -10.31 -31.18 13.49
N PHE A 53 -11.06 -30.70 14.49
CA PHE A 53 -10.61 -29.72 15.48
C PHE A 53 -9.66 -30.37 16.50
N THR A 54 -8.47 -30.71 16.04
CA THR A 54 -7.40 -31.36 16.80
C THR A 54 -6.41 -30.32 17.30
N LEU A 55 -5.68 -30.62 18.37
CA LEU A 55 -4.62 -29.75 18.89
C LEU A 55 -3.62 -29.33 17.80
N LEU A 56 -3.21 -30.27 16.95
CA LEU A 56 -2.29 -30.02 15.84
C LEU A 56 -2.88 -29.04 14.83
N SER A 57 -4.14 -29.24 14.42
CA SER A 57 -4.80 -28.37 13.45
C SER A 57 -4.96 -26.93 13.96
N VAL A 58 -5.32 -26.76 15.23
CA VAL A 58 -5.48 -25.45 15.87
C VAL A 58 -4.11 -24.80 16.03
N ALA A 59 -3.10 -25.54 16.50
CA ALA A 59 -1.75 -25.02 16.66
C ALA A 59 -1.15 -24.54 15.33
N LEU A 60 -1.28 -25.34 14.26
CA LEU A 60 -0.84 -24.94 12.92
C LEU A 60 -1.61 -23.72 12.41
N THR A 61 -2.92 -23.66 12.64
CA THR A 61 -3.75 -22.51 12.26
C THR A 61 -3.28 -21.24 12.96
N VAL A 62 -2.99 -21.31 14.26
CA VAL A 62 -2.47 -20.18 15.04
C VAL A 62 -1.07 -19.78 14.56
N LEU A 63 -0.17 -20.73 14.33
CA LEU A 63 1.19 -20.43 13.81
C LEU A 63 1.16 -19.76 12.44
N ILE A 64 0.33 -20.27 11.51
CA ILE A 64 0.12 -19.66 10.19
C ILE A 64 -0.46 -18.26 10.34
N SER A 65 -1.44 -18.08 11.22
CA SER A 65 -2.07 -16.78 11.49
C SER A 65 -1.08 -15.76 12.06
N LEU A 66 -0.19 -16.17 12.96
CA LEU A 66 0.88 -15.31 13.49
C LEU A 66 1.83 -14.87 12.38
N ARG A 67 2.28 -15.81 11.54
CA ARG A 67 3.19 -15.48 10.43
C ARG A 67 2.53 -14.57 9.40
N LEU A 68 1.26 -14.81 9.09
CA LEU A 68 0.49 -13.97 8.17
C LEU A 68 0.25 -12.56 8.75
N SER A 69 -0.04 -12.47 10.04
CA SER A 69 -0.22 -11.18 10.73
C SER A 69 1.06 -10.35 10.71
N GLN A 70 2.22 -10.98 10.94
CA GLN A 70 3.53 -10.33 10.79
C GLN A 70 3.72 -9.80 9.37
N TRP A 71 3.47 -10.64 8.36
CA TRP A 71 3.62 -10.23 6.96
C TRP A 71 2.72 -9.05 6.57
N ILE A 72 1.47 -9.03 7.05
CA ILE A 72 0.54 -7.91 6.83
C ILE A 72 1.06 -6.63 7.48
N VAL A 73 1.50 -6.72 8.74
CA VAL A 73 1.99 -5.57 9.51
C VAL A 73 3.28 -5.02 8.91
N ASP A 74 4.21 -5.87 8.50
CA ASP A 74 5.46 -5.48 7.83
C ASP A 74 5.20 -4.74 6.52
N LYS A 75 4.10 -5.06 5.83
CA LYS A 75 3.71 -4.36 4.60
C LYS A 75 2.91 -3.07 4.84
N THR A 76 2.52 -2.82 6.08
CA THR A 76 1.73 -1.63 6.45
C THR A 76 2.65 -0.52 6.93
N THR A 77 2.64 0.58 6.20
CA THR A 77 3.37 1.82 6.49
C THR A 77 2.40 2.89 7.01
N HIS A 78 2.87 4.03 7.50
CA HIS A 78 1.99 5.14 7.91
C HIS A 78 1.22 5.73 6.71
N GLU A 79 1.87 5.88 5.57
CA GLU A 79 1.25 6.37 4.33
C GLU A 79 0.34 5.35 3.63
N ARG A 80 0.52 4.07 3.96
CA ARG A 80 -0.21 2.94 3.37
C ARG A 80 -0.87 2.12 4.46
N PRO A 81 -1.96 2.63 5.06
CA PRO A 81 -2.70 1.89 6.07
C PRO A 81 -3.33 0.64 5.46
N ILE A 82 -3.68 -0.33 6.32
CA ILE A 82 -4.28 -1.61 5.93
C ILE A 82 -5.53 -1.40 5.06
N SER A 83 -6.29 -0.34 5.32
CA SER A 83 -7.46 0.03 4.52
C SER A 83 -7.13 0.27 3.04
N VAL A 84 -5.99 0.91 2.74
CA VAL A 84 -5.54 1.13 1.36
C VAL A 84 -5.14 -0.18 0.69
N LEU A 85 -4.48 -1.08 1.41
CA LEU A 85 -4.12 -2.41 0.88
C LEU A 85 -5.38 -3.26 0.59
N VAL A 86 -6.33 -3.29 1.53
CA VAL A 86 -7.59 -4.03 1.38
C VAL A 86 -8.44 -3.47 0.26
N THR A 87 -8.58 -2.14 0.18
CA THR A 87 -9.32 -1.50 -0.92
C THR A 87 -8.65 -1.75 -2.26
N THR A 88 -7.34 -1.62 -2.37
CA THR A 88 -6.61 -1.90 -3.62
C THR A 88 -6.79 -3.36 -4.04
N PHE A 89 -6.61 -4.29 -3.10
CA PHE A 89 -6.86 -5.72 -3.35
C PHE A 89 -8.31 -5.99 -3.80
N TRP A 90 -9.29 -5.36 -3.15
CA TRP A 90 -10.69 -5.47 -3.54
C TRP A 90 -10.95 -4.94 -4.95
N HIS A 91 -10.35 -3.80 -5.31
CA HIS A 91 -10.43 -3.25 -6.66
C HIS A 91 -9.75 -4.18 -7.67
N GLU A 92 -8.60 -4.79 -7.35
CA GLU A 92 -7.96 -5.77 -8.23
C GLU A 92 -8.80 -7.04 -8.44
N LEU A 93 -9.52 -7.46 -7.39
CA LEU A 93 -10.39 -8.63 -7.44
C LEU A 93 -11.70 -8.37 -8.21
N THR A 94 -12.27 -7.17 -8.05
CA THR A 94 -13.56 -6.78 -8.63
C THR A 94 -13.45 -6.00 -9.93
N ALA A 95 -12.24 -5.57 -10.32
CA ALA A 95 -12.03 -4.86 -11.57
C ALA A 95 -12.56 -5.69 -12.75
N ALA A 96 -13.43 -5.06 -13.53
CA ALA A 96 -13.93 -5.63 -14.76
C ALA A 96 -12.74 -5.84 -15.72
N ARG A 97 -12.31 -7.09 -15.89
CA ARG A 97 -11.29 -7.45 -16.86
C ARG A 97 -11.89 -7.28 -18.24
N MET A 98 -11.38 -6.35 -19.03
CA MET A 98 -11.74 -6.28 -20.44
C MET A 98 -11.42 -7.64 -21.08
N PRO A 99 -12.36 -8.28 -21.79
CA PRO A 99 -12.07 -9.52 -22.47
C PRO A 99 -10.96 -9.24 -23.47
N VAL A 100 -9.84 -9.95 -23.35
CA VAL A 100 -8.76 -9.92 -24.33
C VAL A 100 -9.25 -10.65 -25.57
N ARG A 101 -10.15 -10.01 -26.34
CA ARG A 101 -10.54 -10.46 -27.67
C ARG A 101 -9.36 -10.21 -28.60
N GLY A 102 -8.53 -11.24 -28.80
CA GLY A 102 -7.70 -11.36 -30.00
C GLY A 102 -6.31 -10.73 -29.99
N LEU A 103 -5.51 -10.88 -28.92
CA LEU A 103 -4.04 -10.79 -29.05
C LEU A 103 -3.44 -12.20 -29.14
N HIS A 104 -3.85 -12.96 -30.17
CA HIS A 104 -3.02 -14.05 -30.67
C HIS A 104 -1.95 -13.43 -31.58
N GLY A 105 -0.68 -13.52 -31.17
CA GLY A 105 0.46 -13.43 -32.08
C GLY A 105 0.85 -12.04 -32.57
N ARG A 106 1.42 -11.20 -31.70
CA ARG A 106 2.51 -10.32 -32.15
C ARG A 106 3.58 -10.29 -31.08
N HIS A 107 4.60 -11.14 -31.27
CA HIS A 107 5.89 -10.95 -30.62
C HIS A 107 6.42 -9.58 -31.03
N THR A 108 6.16 -8.55 -30.24
CA THR A 108 6.89 -7.30 -30.35
C THR A 108 8.13 -7.43 -29.48
N THR A 109 9.27 -7.68 -30.12
CA THR A 109 10.59 -7.36 -29.60
C THR A 109 10.70 -5.85 -29.44
N ALA A 110 10.04 -5.29 -28.43
CA ALA A 110 10.23 -3.90 -28.02
C ALA A 110 11.33 -3.88 -26.96
N LEU A 111 12.55 -3.80 -27.49
CA LEU A 111 13.77 -3.44 -26.78
C LEU A 111 13.51 -2.26 -25.81
N ARG A 112 13.79 -2.48 -24.52
CA ARG A 112 14.25 -1.48 -23.54
C ARG A 112 13.77 -0.04 -23.78
N ARG A 113 12.53 0.29 -23.42
CA ARG A 113 12.16 1.70 -23.22
C ARG A 113 12.45 2.11 -21.78
N ARG A 114 13.31 3.12 -21.63
CA ARG A 114 13.54 3.87 -20.40
C ARG A 114 12.21 4.28 -19.79
N THR A 115 12.17 4.22 -18.47
CA THR A 115 11.12 4.76 -17.61
C THR A 115 10.77 6.20 -18.01
N THR A 116 9.48 6.41 -18.29
CA THR A 116 8.71 7.64 -18.13
C THR A 116 9.25 8.91 -18.79
N SER A 117 8.88 9.13 -20.05
CA SER A 117 8.41 10.47 -20.45
C SER A 117 6.97 10.62 -19.95
N ILE A 118 6.68 11.74 -19.29
CA ILE A 118 5.32 12.16 -18.94
C ILE A 118 4.64 12.52 -20.26
N GLU A 119 3.86 11.60 -20.83
CA GLU A 119 3.10 11.82 -22.06
C GLU A 119 1.61 11.73 -21.74
N ALA A 120 1.00 12.90 -21.53
CA ALA A 120 -0.03 13.42 -22.44
C ALA A 120 -0.78 14.55 -21.72
N ASP A 121 -0.76 15.73 -22.33
CA ASP A 121 -1.61 16.86 -21.98
C ASP A 121 -3.07 16.39 -21.95
N HIS A 122 -3.67 16.34 -20.77
CA HIS A 122 -5.12 16.40 -20.69
C HIS A 122 -5.55 17.75 -21.26
N ALA A 123 -6.43 17.72 -22.26
CA ALA A 123 -7.04 18.92 -22.81
C ALA A 123 -7.78 19.65 -21.68
N LEU A 124 -7.18 20.72 -21.16
CA LEU A 124 -7.79 21.56 -20.15
C LEU A 124 -9.13 22.10 -20.68
N PRO A 125 -10.20 22.12 -19.87
CA PRO A 125 -11.50 22.63 -20.29
C PRO A 125 -11.35 24.06 -20.84
N ALA A 126 -11.81 24.25 -22.08
CA ALA A 126 -11.80 25.53 -22.76
C ALA A 126 -12.71 26.52 -22.02
N GLY A 127 -12.13 27.34 -21.15
CA GLY A 127 -12.90 28.33 -20.40
C GLY A 127 -12.19 29.10 -19.28
N ARG A 128 -11.00 28.67 -18.82
CA ARG A 128 -10.28 29.35 -17.71
C ARG A 128 -8.86 29.82 -18.03
N ARG A 129 -8.51 30.00 -19.31
CA ARG A 129 -7.16 30.42 -19.72
C ARG A 129 -6.83 31.91 -19.57
N ARG A 130 -7.74 32.77 -19.08
CA ARG A 130 -7.48 34.23 -18.99
C ARG A 130 -6.87 34.72 -17.67
N ARG A 131 -6.79 33.92 -16.59
CA ARG A 131 -6.39 34.46 -15.27
C ARG A 131 -4.94 34.23 -14.85
N TRP A 132 -4.23 33.29 -15.47
CA TRP A 132 -2.88 32.89 -15.02
C TRP A 132 -1.71 33.55 -15.77
N ARG A 133 -1.98 34.33 -16.82
CA ARG A 133 -0.93 35.07 -17.56
C ARG A 133 -0.42 36.34 -16.85
N SER A 134 -1.03 36.74 -15.75
CA SER A 134 -0.74 38.03 -15.09
C SER A 134 0.46 38.01 -14.12
N TYR A 135 1.00 36.83 -13.79
CA TYR A 135 2.19 36.72 -12.92
C TYR A 135 3.49 36.56 -13.71
N ALA A 136 3.46 35.93 -14.89
CA ALA A 136 4.65 35.76 -15.72
C ALA A 136 5.15 37.09 -16.32
N ASN A 137 4.25 37.97 -16.74
CA ASN A 137 4.62 39.24 -17.39
C ASN A 137 5.14 40.32 -16.42
N ARG A 138 4.91 40.20 -15.11
CA ARG A 138 5.45 41.18 -14.15
C ARG A 138 6.93 40.96 -13.85
N ARG A 139 7.43 39.72 -13.99
CA ARG A 139 8.83 39.39 -13.70
C ARG A 139 9.78 39.76 -14.84
N SER A 140 9.29 39.72 -16.08
CA SER A 140 10.04 40.15 -17.27
C SER A 140 10.07 41.68 -17.42
N ALA A 141 9.02 42.40 -16.99
CA ALA A 141 9.02 43.87 -17.00
C ALA A 141 9.97 44.48 -15.94
N ALA A 142 10.27 43.76 -14.85
CA ALA A 142 11.17 44.24 -13.80
C ALA A 142 12.66 44.13 -14.17
N HIS A 143 13.02 43.37 -15.22
CA HIS A 143 14.40 43.13 -15.63
C HIS A 143 14.84 43.91 -16.87
N GLN A 144 13.99 44.75 -17.44
CA GLN A 144 14.27 45.54 -18.65
C GLN A 144 14.49 47.04 -18.36
N GLY A 145 14.64 47.41 -17.08
CA GLY A 145 14.74 48.81 -16.63
C GLY A 145 15.97 49.13 -15.78
N GLU A 146 17.08 48.41 -15.97
CA GLU A 146 18.42 48.82 -15.50
C GLU A 146 19.35 49.06 -16.69
#